data_AF-A0A356W9R9-F1
#
_entry.id   AF-A0A356W9R9-F1
#
_cell.length_a   1.000
_cell.length_b   1.000
_cell.length_c   1.000
_cell.angle_alpha   90.00
_cell.angle_beta   90.00
_cell.angle_gamma   90.00
#
_symmetry.space_group_name_H-M   'P 1'
#
loop_
_entity.id
_entity.type
_entity.pdbx_description
1 polymer ?
#
loop_
_entity_poly.entity_id
_entity_poly.type
_entity_poly.pdbx_seq_one_letter_code
_entity_poly.pdbx_strand_id
1 'polypeptide(L)'
;ELDNGNTVWEELVRRYDLGVSQVEDMQTVWHSLEHEVDAERFEQVSAFLAIQHQEAIWWRDASIAYWQSVNGLPLPEDVAAPARDLDYYKSLSFPNAPGQGE
;
A
#
# COMPACT_ATOMS: atom_id res chain seq x y z
N GLU A 1 18.07 -12.59 -11.20
CA GLU A 1 17.98 -12.43 -9.75
C GLU A 1 18.53 -11.06 -9.39
N LEU A 2 18.01 -10.46 -8.33
CA LEU A 2 18.56 -9.23 -7.76
C LEU A 2 19.68 -9.59 -6.78
N ASP A 3 20.40 -8.58 -6.29
CA ASP A 3 21.57 -8.77 -5.42
C ASP A 3 21.25 -9.51 -4.10
N ASN A 4 19.97 -9.57 -3.71
CA ASN A 4 19.48 -10.27 -2.53
C ASN A 4 19.03 -11.73 -2.81
N GLY A 5 19.24 -12.23 -4.04
CA GLY A 5 18.88 -13.60 -4.44
C GLY A 5 17.41 -13.79 -4.86
N ASN A 6 16.55 -12.78 -4.66
CA ASN A 6 15.17 -12.84 -5.12
C ASN A 6 15.09 -12.70 -6.64
N THR A 7 14.09 -13.33 -7.24
CA THR A 7 13.64 -12.93 -8.58
C THR A 7 13.05 -11.52 -8.56
N VAL A 8 12.98 -10.89 -9.73
CA VAL A 8 12.34 -9.55 -9.84
C VAL A 8 10.88 -9.60 -9.40
N TRP A 9 10.19 -10.72 -9.64
CA TRP A 9 8.80 -10.91 -9.23
C TRP A 9 8.65 -10.96 -7.71
N GLU A 10 9.43 -11.81 -7.03
CA GLU A 10 9.38 -11.93 -5.57
C GLU A 10 9.73 -10.61 -4.90
N GLU A 11 10.77 -9.92 -5.38
CA GLU A 11 11.14 -8.62 -4.83
C GLU A 11 10.05 -7.57 -5.08
N LEU A 12 9.46 -7.53 -6.28
CA LEU A 12 8.39 -6.58 -6.59
C LEU A 12 7.21 -6.75 -5.61
N VAL A 13 6.78 -7.98 -5.37
CA VAL A 13 5.70 -8.28 -4.42
C VAL A 13 6.09 -7.83 -3.01
N ARG A 14 7.30 -8.19 -2.54
CA ARG A 14 7.82 -7.80 -1.22
C ARG A 14 7.94 -6.29 -1.05
N ARG A 15 8.23 -5.54 -2.12
CA ARG A 15 8.32 -4.07 -2.08
C ARG A 15 6.96 -3.41 -1.92
N TYR A 16 5.90 -3.98 -2.49
CA TYR A 16 4.54 -3.50 -2.22
C TYR A 16 4.14 -3.74 -0.75
N ASP A 17 4.45 -4.91 -0.19
CA ASP A 17 4.24 -5.18 1.24
C ASP A 17 5.05 -4.25 2.14
N LEU A 18 6.32 -4.03 1.79
CA LEU A 18 7.20 -3.09 2.50
C LEU A 18 6.60 -1.68 2.55
N GLY A 19 5.99 -1.21 1.45
CA GLY A 19 5.34 0.10 1.40
C GLY A 19 4.20 0.22 2.41
N VAL A 20 3.40 -0.83 2.60
CA VAL A 20 2.32 -0.86 3.61
C VAL A 20 2.91 -0.81 5.02
N SER A 21 3.89 -1.66 5.31
CA SER A 21 4.57 -1.70 6.61
C SER A 21 5.25 -0.37 6.97
N GLN A 22 5.82 0.33 6.00
CA GLN A 22 6.40 1.65 6.23
C GLN A 22 5.36 2.69 6.65
N VAL A 23 4.12 2.61 6.17
CA VAL A 23 3.04 3.52 6.62
C VAL A 23 2.57 3.15 8.04
N GLU A 24 2.56 1.86 8.40
CA GLU A 24 2.31 1.43 9.79
C GLU A 24 3.39 1.95 10.76
N ASP A 25 4.65 1.92 10.33
CA ASP A 25 5.76 2.50 11.09
C ASP A 25 5.59 4.02 11.21
N MET A 26 5.15 4.71 10.15
CA MET A 26 4.84 6.15 10.21
C MET A 26 3.74 6.46 11.23
N GLN A 27 2.68 5.65 11.30
CA GLN A 27 1.62 5.78 12.30
C GLN A 27 2.18 5.59 13.72
N THR A 28 3.03 4.57 13.91
CA THR A 28 3.67 4.29 15.20
C THR A 28 4.57 5.45 15.66
N VAL A 29 5.40 5.97 14.75
CA VAL A 29 6.26 7.12 15.01
C VAL A 29 5.42 8.35 15.33
N TRP A 30 4.38 8.64 14.55
CA TRP A 30 3.49 9.78 14.80
C TRP A 30 2.82 9.68 16.17
N HIS A 31 2.28 8.51 16.53
CA HIS A 31 1.63 8.30 17.82
C HIS A 31 2.58 8.58 19.00
N SER A 32 3.88 8.28 18.88
CA SER A 32 4.85 8.59 19.93
C SER A 32 5.06 10.08 20.20
N LEU A 33 4.52 10.96 19.35
CA LEU A 33 4.59 12.42 19.46
C LEU A 33 3.32 13.05 20.05
N GLU A 34 2.36 12.27 20.55
CA GLU A 34 1.03 12.75 21.03
C GLU A 34 1.12 13.91 22.05
N HIS A 35 2.15 13.93 22.89
CA HIS A 35 2.33 14.98 23.91
C HIS A 35 3.34 16.07 23.52
N GLU A 36 3.93 15.96 22.33
CA GLU A 36 4.94 16.90 21.80
C GLU A 36 4.35 17.83 20.72
N VAL A 37 3.16 17.52 20.21
CA VAL A 37 2.43 18.28 19.17
C VAL A 37 1.08 18.72 19.74
N ASP A 38 0.56 19.87 19.31
CA ASP A 38 -0.80 20.27 19.71
C ASP A 38 -1.86 19.31 19.16
N ALA A 39 -2.96 19.20 19.90
CA ALA A 39 -4.02 18.22 19.63
C ALA A 39 -4.62 18.34 18.22
N GLU A 40 -4.82 19.55 17.71
CA GLU A 40 -5.45 19.77 16.40
C GLU A 40 -4.61 19.16 15.27
N ARG A 41 -3.31 19.48 15.23
CA ARG A 41 -2.41 18.92 14.22
C ARG A 41 -2.17 17.43 14.43
N PHE A 42 -2.07 16.98 15.68
CA PHE A 42 -1.91 15.57 16.01
C PHE A 42 -3.08 14.73 15.46
N GLU A 43 -4.31 15.14 15.74
CA GLU A 43 -5.53 14.45 15.27
C GLU A 43 -5.65 14.48 13.75
N GLN A 44 -5.40 15.63 13.12
CA GLN A 44 -5.50 15.77 11.66
C GLN A 44 -4.52 14.83 10.94
N VAL A 45 -3.25 14.81 11.35
CA VAL A 45 -2.23 13.96 10.72
C VAL A 45 -2.50 12.48 11.03
N SER A 46 -2.98 12.15 12.23
CA SER A 46 -3.39 10.77 12.55
C SER A 46 -4.49 10.28 11.61
N ALA A 47 -5.49 11.12 11.33
CA ALA A 47 -6.56 10.80 10.38
C ALA A 47 -6.03 10.60 8.95
N PHE A 48 -5.10 11.46 8.50
CA PHE A 48 -4.49 11.31 7.18
C PHE A 48 -3.59 10.08 7.07
N LEU A 49 -2.82 9.73 8.10
CA LEU A 49 -2.02 8.51 8.11
C LEU A 49 -2.90 7.24 8.13
N ALA A 50 -4.07 7.28 8.76
CA ALA A 50 -5.05 6.19 8.70
C ALA A 50 -5.59 6.00 7.26
N ILE A 51 -5.94 7.10 6.59
CA ILE A 51 -6.35 7.07 5.16
C ILE A 51 -5.20 6.54 4.30
N GLN A 52 -3.98 7.07 4.48
CA GLN A 52 -2.81 6.67 3.70
C GLN A 52 -2.51 5.17 3.85
N HIS A 53 -2.65 4.60 5.03
CA HIS A 53 -2.45 3.15 5.23
C HIS A 53 -3.49 2.33 4.48
N GLN A 54 -4.76 2.72 4.57
CA GLN A 54 -5.83 2.05 3.84
C GLN A 54 -5.64 2.15 2.32
N GLU A 55 -5.18 3.30 1.83
CA GLU A 55 -4.83 3.48 0.42
C GLU A 55 -3.58 2.69 0.02
N ALA A 56 -2.57 2.58 0.88
CA ALA A 56 -1.37 1.79 0.62
C ALA A 56 -1.71 0.30 0.44
N ILE A 57 -2.59 -0.26 1.28
CA ILE A 57 -3.11 -1.62 1.13
C ILE A 57 -3.82 -1.76 -0.22
N TRP A 58 -4.67 -0.80 -0.58
CA TRP A 58 -5.38 -0.83 -1.84
C TRP A 58 -4.43 -0.79 -3.04
N TRP A 59 -3.43 0.10 -3.04
CA TRP A 59 -2.41 0.18 -4.09
C TRP A 59 -1.59 -1.11 -4.20
N ARG A 60 -1.20 -1.68 -3.06
CA ARG A 60 -0.49 -2.96 -2.99
C ARG A 60 -1.31 -4.09 -3.64
N ASP A 61 -2.57 -4.23 -3.24
CA ASP A 61 -3.44 -5.29 -3.75
C ASP A 61 -3.75 -5.15 -5.23
N ALA A 62 -4.13 -3.95 -5.68
CA ALA A 62 -4.45 -3.68 -7.08
C ALA A 62 -3.24 -3.93 -8.00
N SER A 63 -2.05 -3.51 -7.54
CA SER A 63 -0.81 -3.70 -8.29
C SER A 63 -0.40 -5.17 -8.39
N ILE A 64 -0.43 -5.91 -7.27
CA ILE A 64 -0.11 -7.35 -7.27
C ILE A 64 -1.10 -8.12 -8.15
N ALA A 65 -2.41 -7.85 -8.01
CA ALA A 65 -3.44 -8.48 -8.83
C ALA A 65 -3.21 -8.22 -10.33
N TYR A 66 -2.83 -6.99 -10.70
CA TYR A 66 -2.49 -6.63 -12.07
C TYR A 66 -1.28 -7.43 -12.57
N TRP A 67 -0.15 -7.41 -11.85
CA TRP A 67 1.06 -8.08 -12.30
C TRP A 67 0.90 -9.60 -12.40
N GLN A 68 0.19 -10.22 -11.45
CA GLN A 68 -0.16 -11.64 -11.53
C GLN A 68 -0.98 -11.97 -12.77
N SER A 69 -1.93 -11.11 -13.17
CA SER A 69 -2.72 -11.34 -14.38
C SER A 69 -1.89 -11.30 -15.67
N VAL A 70 -0.76 -10.59 -15.65
CA VAL A 70 0.13 -10.44 -16.81
C VAL A 70 1.15 -11.57 -16.88
N ASN A 71 1.73 -11.98 -15.74
CA ASN A 71 2.85 -12.93 -15.71
C ASN A 71 2.44 -14.36 -15.32
N GLY A 72 1.30 -14.56 -14.67
CA GLY A 72 0.83 -15.87 -14.19
C GLY A 72 1.69 -16.52 -13.10
N LEU A 73 2.59 -15.76 -12.45
CA LEU A 73 3.50 -16.27 -11.44
C LEU A 73 2.79 -16.41 -10.07
N PRO A 74 3.06 -17.49 -9.32
CA PRO A 74 2.52 -17.67 -7.98
C PRO A 74 3.09 -16.61 -7.02
N LEU A 75 2.34 -16.29 -5.96
CA LEU A 75 2.87 -15.46 -4.87
C LEU A 75 3.94 -16.23 -4.08
N PRO A 76 4.91 -15.52 -3.48
CA PRO A 76 5.76 -16.11 -2.44
C PRO A 76 4.91 -16.71 -1.30
N GLU A 77 5.37 -17.79 -0.68
CA GLU A 77 4.59 -18.55 0.33
C GLU A 77 4.18 -17.71 1.56
N ASP A 78 4.97 -16.70 1.90
CA ASP A 78 4.78 -15.83 3.05
C ASP A 78 3.97 -14.56 2.75
N VAL A 79 3.49 -14.40 1.51
CA VAL A 79 2.77 -13.21 1.08
C VAL A 79 1.27 -13.48 0.98
N ALA A 80 0.48 -12.63 1.62
CA ALA A 80 -0.98 -12.68 1.52
C ALA A 80 -1.45 -12.32 0.09
N ALA A 81 -2.45 -13.05 -0.42
CA ALA A 81 -3.09 -12.69 -1.68
C ALA A 81 -3.81 -11.33 -1.59
N PRO A 82 -3.97 -10.61 -2.72
CA PRO A 82 -4.87 -9.46 -2.77
C PRO A 82 -6.26 -9.81 -2.23
N ALA A 83 -6.86 -8.91 -1.45
CA ALA A 83 -8.14 -9.17 -0.80
C ALA A 83 -9.32 -9.36 -1.79
N ARG A 84 -9.17 -8.86 -3.02
CA ARG A 84 -10.15 -8.91 -4.11
C ARG A 84 -9.45 -9.26 -5.43
N ASP A 85 -10.21 -9.68 -6.43
CA ASP A 85 -9.68 -9.94 -7.76
C ASP A 85 -9.36 -8.64 -8.54
N LEU A 86 -8.69 -8.79 -9.68
CA LEU A 86 -8.33 -7.66 -10.53
C LEU A 86 -9.55 -6.92 -11.09
N ASP A 87 -10.66 -7.62 -11.34
CA ASP A 87 -11.87 -7.02 -11.91
C ASP A 87 -12.53 -6.06 -10.92
N TYR A 88 -12.54 -6.40 -9.63
CA TYR A 88 -12.94 -5.49 -8.57
C TYR A 88 -12.10 -4.20 -8.62
N TYR A 89 -10.76 -4.30 -8.64
CA TYR A 89 -9.90 -3.12 -8.62
C TYR A 89 -10.03 -2.26 -9.88
N LYS A 90 -10.26 -2.86 -11.06
CA LYS A 90 -10.56 -2.14 -12.31
C LYS A 90 -11.92 -1.45 -12.30
N SER A 91 -12.87 -1.95 -11.52
CA SER A 91 -14.22 -1.37 -11.43
C SER A 91 -14.29 -0.08 -10.62
N LEU A 92 -13.26 0.19 -9.80
CA LEU A 92 -13.21 1.38 -8.96
C LEU A 92 -13.04 2.64 -9.81
N SER A 93 -13.83 3.68 -9.50
CA SER A 93 -13.82 4.96 -10.19
C SER A 93 -13.65 6.09 -9.18
N PHE A 94 -12.73 7.00 -9.48
CA PHE A 94 -12.38 8.13 -8.62
C PHE A 94 -12.50 9.43 -9.42
N PRO A 95 -13.71 10.01 -9.53
CA PRO A 95 -13.96 11.18 -10.37
C PRO A 95 -13.19 12.45 -9.95
N ASN A 96 -12.71 12.48 -8.71
CA ASN A 96 -11.99 13.62 -8.13
C ASN A 96 -10.54 13.27 -7.79
N ALA A 97 -9.97 12.22 -8.42
CA ALA A 97 -8.58 11.84 -8.16
C ALA A 97 -7.60 12.94 -8.63
N PRO A 98 -6.52 13.22 -7.88
CA PRO A 98 -5.50 14.18 -8.30
C PRO A 98 -4.93 13.82 -9.68
N GLY A 99 -4.78 14.82 -10.55
CA GLY A 99 -4.23 14.64 -11.91
C GLY A 99 -5.27 14.34 -13.00
N GLN A 100 -6.55 14.16 -12.63
CA GLN A 100 -7.65 14.38 -13.56
C GLN A 100 -7.90 15.89 -13.59
N GLY A 101 -7.25 16.60 -14.52
CA GLY A 101 -7.51 18.03 -14.73
C GLY A 101 -8.99 18.28 -15.07
N GLU A 102 -9.45 19.51 -14.85
CA GLU A 102 -10.67 20.00 -15.52
C GLU A 102 -10.55 19.88 -17.05
#